data_AF-A0A2M8XXR5-F1
#
_entry.id   AF-A0A2M8XXR5-F1
#
_cell.length_a   1.000
_cell.length_b   1.000
_cell.length_c   1.000
_cell.angle_alpha   90.00
_cell.angle_beta   90.00
_cell.angle_gamma   90.00
#
_symmetry.space_group_name_H-M   'P 1'
#
loop_
_entity.id
_entity.type
_entity.pdbx_description
1 polymer ?
#
loop_
_entity_poly.entity_id
_entity_poly.type
_entity_poly.pdbx_seq_one_letter_code
_entity_poly.pdbx_strand_id
1 'polypeptide(L)' 'MIDKNKFEELKNGVQEIIDLIASKNAKDANNKLAEVSEELDELLDHSDDDEELVEISKFQVLLNQLQQKIVLLKAQLN' A
#
# COMPACT_ATOMS: atom_id res chain seq x y z
N MET A 1 -4.89 -21.36 0.28
CA MET A 1 -5.95 -20.33 0.43
C MET A 1 -5.35 -19.25 1.27
N ILE A 2 -5.00 -18.13 0.64
CA ILE A 2 -4.61 -16.94 1.39
C ILE A 2 -5.83 -16.52 2.22
N ASP A 3 -5.63 -16.36 3.52
CA ASP A 3 -6.68 -15.94 4.44
C ASP A 3 -7.23 -14.60 3.99
N LYS A 4 -8.56 -14.50 3.83
CA LYS A 4 -9.25 -13.22 3.53
C LYS A 4 -8.80 -12.06 4.42
N ASN A 5 -8.31 -12.38 5.62
CA ASN A 5 -7.75 -11.43 6.57
C ASN A 5 -6.54 -10.66 6.01
N LYS A 6 -5.66 -11.29 5.22
CA LYS A 6 -4.45 -10.63 4.70
C LYS A 6 -4.77 -9.53 3.69
N PHE A 7 -5.75 -9.76 2.80
CA PHE A 7 -6.20 -8.71 1.88
C PHE A 7 -6.97 -7.60 2.60
N GLU A 8 -7.69 -7.92 3.67
CA GLU A 8 -8.31 -6.87 4.52
C GLU A 8 -7.25 -6.05 5.29
N GLU A 9 -6.16 -6.67 5.74
CA GLU A 9 -5.01 -5.98 6.32
C GLU A 9 -4.37 -5.00 5.33
N LEU A 10 -4.12 -5.44 4.08
CA LEU A 10 -3.63 -4.56 3.01
C LEU A 10 -4.58 -3.38 2.74
N LYS A 11 -5.91 -3.63 2.70
CA LYS A 11 -6.91 -2.55 2.53
C LYS A 11 -6.86 -1.55 3.67
N ASN A 12 -6.74 -2.02 4.91
CA ASN A 12 -6.63 -1.16 6.08
C ASN A 12 -5.34 -0.32 6.03
N GLY A 13 -4.21 -0.94 5.68
CA GLY A 13 -2.94 -0.23 5.50
C GLY A 13 -3.01 0.84 4.41
N VAL A 14 -3.64 0.52 3.26
CA VAL A 14 -3.91 1.49 2.19
C VAL A 14 -4.76 2.67 2.67
N GLN A 15 -5.84 2.40 3.42
CA GLN A 15 -6.71 3.45 3.93
C GLN A 15 -5.96 4.34 4.93
N GLU A 16 -5.14 3.76 5.79
CA GLU A 16 -4.30 4.50 6.74
C GLU A 16 -3.31 5.43 5.99
N ILE A 17 -2.68 4.96 4.91
CA ILE A 17 -1.82 5.80 4.06
C ILE A 17 -2.62 6.98 3.48
N ILE A 18 -3.83 6.74 2.98
CA ILE A 18 -4.71 7.77 2.44
C ILE A 18 -5.05 8.82 3.52
N ASP A 19 -5.38 8.37 4.73
CA ASP A 19 -5.73 9.24 5.84
C ASP A 19 -4.53 10.10 6.28
N LEU A 20 -3.32 9.52 6.32
CA LEU A 20 -2.08 10.25 6.62
C LEU A 20 -1.74 11.28 5.53
N ILE A 21 -1.98 10.96 4.25
CA ILE A 21 -1.85 11.93 3.15
C ILE A 21 -2.88 13.07 3.33
N ALA A 22 -4.14 12.74 3.66
CA ALA A 22 -5.20 13.72 3.88
C ALA A 22 -4.88 14.64 5.07
N SER A 23 -4.24 14.11 6.12
CA SER A 23 -3.76 14.89 7.28
C SER A 23 -2.44 15.62 7.01
N LYS A 24 -1.93 15.63 5.77
CA LYS A 24 -0.63 16.19 5.35
C LYS A 24 0.58 15.62 6.10
N ASN A 25 0.46 14.42 6.68
CA ASN A 25 1.55 13.76 7.39
C ASN A 25 2.40 12.91 6.43
N ALA A 26 3.22 13.58 5.62
CA ALA A 26 3.99 12.93 4.57
C ALA A 26 5.07 11.96 5.07
N LYS A 27 5.55 12.12 6.31
CA LYS A 27 6.55 11.24 6.91
C LYS A 27 5.93 9.90 7.26
N ASP A 28 4.86 9.91 8.04
CA ASP A 28 4.23 8.67 8.50
C ASP A 28 3.51 7.96 7.34
N ALA A 29 2.92 8.70 6.40
CA ALA A 29 2.38 8.12 5.16
C ALA A 29 3.44 7.32 4.39
N ASN A 30 4.67 7.83 4.34
CA ASN A 30 5.77 7.15 3.65
C ASN A 30 6.28 5.93 4.40
N ASN A 31 6.28 5.98 5.74
CA ASN A 31 6.66 4.83 6.56
C ASN A 31 5.63 3.70 6.41
N LYS A 32 4.33 4.04 6.50
CA LYS A 32 3.26 3.06 6.33
C LYS A 32 3.21 2.50 4.91
N LEU A 33 3.48 3.32 3.89
CA LEU A 33 3.63 2.84 2.52
C LEU A 33 4.72 1.78 2.41
N ALA A 34 5.89 1.98 3.03
CA ALA A 34 6.97 1.01 2.98
C ALA A 34 6.60 -0.32 3.64
N GLU A 35 5.94 -0.26 4.80
CA GLU A 35 5.44 -1.43 5.53
C GLU A 35 4.43 -2.23 4.70
N VAL A 36 3.41 -1.57 4.15
CA VAL A 36 2.37 -2.25 3.35
C VAL A 36 2.93 -2.79 2.03
N SER A 37 3.95 -2.13 1.45
CA SER A 37 4.64 -2.67 0.27
C SER A 37 5.42 -3.94 0.60
N GLU A 38 6.08 -4.01 1.75
CA GLU A 38 6.80 -5.21 2.19
C GLU A 38 5.84 -6.38 2.41
N GLU A 39 4.70 -6.15 3.07
CA GLU A 39 3.65 -7.16 3.23
C GLU A 39 3.09 -7.65 1.88
N LEU A 40 2.95 -6.74 0.91
CA LEU A 40 2.47 -7.08 -0.43
C LEU A 40 3.49 -7.89 -1.22
N ASP A 41 4.79 -7.60 -1.07
CA ASP A 41 5.86 -8.36 -1.69
C ASP A 41 5.95 -9.77 -1.10
N GLU A 42 5.82 -9.93 0.23
CA GLU A 42 5.72 -11.25 0.87
C GLU A 42 4.52 -12.05 0.37
N LEU A 43 3.37 -11.40 0.17
CA LEU A 43 2.19 -12.04 -0.40
C LEU A 43 2.45 -12.51 -1.83
N LEU A 44 3.10 -11.68 -2.65
CA LEU A 44 3.44 -12.03 -4.02
C LEU A 44 4.36 -13.26 -4.08
N ASP A 45 5.39 -13.30 -3.24
CA ASP A 45 6.36 -14.40 -3.18
C ASP A 45 5.74 -15.74 -2.77
N HIS A 46 4.56 -15.71 -2.15
CA HIS A 46 3.84 -16.89 -1.67
C HIS A 46 2.55 -17.21 -2.46
N SER A 47 2.23 -16.43 -3.49
CA SER A 47 1.01 -16.60 -4.28
C SER A 47 1.28 -17.31 -5.61
N ASP A 48 0.64 -18.46 -5.81
CA ASP A 48 0.64 -19.21 -7.08
C ASP A 48 -0.73 -19.24 -7.75
N ASP A 49 -1.75 -18.65 -7.12
CA ASP A 49 -3.12 -18.60 -7.63
C ASP A 49 -3.36 -17.36 -8.49
N ASP A 50 -3.86 -17.55 -9.71
CA ASP A 50 -4.06 -16.48 -10.68
C ASP A 50 -5.02 -15.38 -10.17
N GLU A 51 -6.05 -15.73 -9.39
CA GLU A 51 -6.99 -14.75 -8.84
C GLU A 51 -6.32 -13.92 -7.74
N GLU A 52 -5.55 -14.57 -6.86
CA GLU A 52 -4.75 -13.90 -5.82
C GLU A 52 -3.69 -12.97 -6.45
N LEU A 53 -2.99 -13.42 -7.49
CA LEU A 53 -2.00 -12.62 -8.24
C LEU A 53 -2.63 -11.38 -8.90
N VAL A 54 -3.83 -11.54 -9.49
CA VAL A 54 -4.58 -10.40 -10.04
C VAL A 54 -4.93 -9.40 -8.95
N GLU A 55 -5.32 -9.85 -7.75
CA GLU A 55 -5.64 -8.95 -6.64
C GLU A 55 -4.39 -8.23 -6.12
N ILE A 56 -3.28 -8.94 -5.92
CA ILE A 56 -1.98 -8.38 -5.52
C ILE A 56 -1.53 -7.28 -6.50
N SER A 57 -1.64 -7.52 -7.81
CA SER A 57 -1.24 -6.54 -8.83
C SER A 57 -2.03 -5.21 -8.74
N LYS A 58 -3.31 -5.27 -8.32
CA LYS A 58 -4.12 -4.05 -8.11
C LYS A 58 -3.58 -3.23 -6.95
N PHE A 59 -3.18 -3.89 -5.85
CA PHE A 59 -2.55 -3.21 -4.73
C PHE A 59 -1.20 -2.61 -5.10
N GLN A 60 -0.38 -3.29 -5.92
CA GLN A 60 0.89 -2.75 -6.39
C GLN A 60 0.71 -1.43 -7.16
N VAL A 61 -0.26 -1.38 -8.07
CA VAL A 61 -0.59 -0.16 -8.82
C VAL A 61 -1.07 0.95 -7.86
N LEU A 62 -1.91 0.62 -6.89
CA LEU A 62 -2.43 1.58 -5.92
C LEU A 62 -1.33 2.15 -5.03
N LEU A 63 -0.46 1.32 -4.47
CA LEU A 63 0.67 1.76 -3.63
C LEU A 63 1.61 2.67 -4.43
N ASN A 64 1.89 2.35 -5.70
CA ASN A 64 2.66 3.22 -6.58
C ASN A 64 2.00 4.61 -6.76
N GLN A 65 0.68 4.67 -6.92
CA GLN A 65 -0.05 5.94 -7.00
C GLN A 65 0.02 6.74 -5.69
N LEU A 66 -0.08 6.06 -4.54
CA LEU A 66 0.05 6.69 -3.23
C LEU A 66 1.47 7.24 -3.01
N GLN A 67 2.49 6.50 -3.43
CA GLN A 67 3.88 6.96 -3.43
C GLN A 67 4.04 8.29 -4.18
N GLN A 68 3.49 8.39 -5.40
CA GLN A 68 3.55 9.63 -6.18
C GLN A 68 2.84 10.79 -5.47
N LYS A 69 1.68 10.54 -4.85
CA LYS A 69 0.98 11.55 -4.05
C LYS A 69 1.81 12.02 -2.85
N ILE A 70 2.48 11.10 -2.15
CA ILE A 70 3.37 11.44 -1.02
C ILE A 70 4.56 12.27 -1.50
N VAL A 71 5.19 11.91 -2.62
CA VAL A 71 6.30 12.68 -3.20
C VAL A 71 5.85 14.11 -3.54
N LEU A 72 4.69 14.26 -4.18
CA LEU A 72 4.11 15.57 -4.47
C LEU A 72 3.81 16.37 -3.19
N LEU A 73 3.25 15.72 -2.16
CA LEU A 73 2.99 16.35 -0.87
C LEU A 73 4.29 16.82 -0.19
N LYS A 74 5.35 16.00 -0.19
CA LYS A 74 6.66 16.41 0.34
C LYS A 74 7.21 17.63 -0.39
N ALA A 75 7.06 17.69 -1.72
CA ALA A 75 7.48 18.84 -2.50
C ALA A 75 6.70 20.14 -2.19
N GLN A 76 5.46 20.03 -1.72
CA GLN A 76 4.64 21.18 -1.28
C GLN A 76 4.96 21.67 0.13
N LEU A 77 5.58 20.83 0.96
CA LEU A 77 5.94 21.12 2.35
C LEU A 77 7.36 21.69 2.50
N ASN A 78 8.18 21.57 1.45
CA ASN A 78 9.52 22.14 1.35
C ASN A 78 9.50 23.54 0.76
#